data_AF-A5ZWL1-F1
#
_entry.id   AF-A5ZWL1-F1
#
_cell.length_a   1.000
_cell.length_b   1.000
_cell.length_c   1.000
_cell.angle_alpha   90.00
_cell.angle_beta   90.00
_cell.angle_gamma   90.00
#
_symmetry.space_group_name_H-M   'P 1'
#
loop_
_entity.id
_entity.type
_entity.pdbx_description
1 polymer ?
#
loop_
_entity_poly.entity_id
_entity_poly.type
_entity_poly.pdbx_seq_one_letter_code
_entity_poly.pdbx_strand_id
1 'polypeptide(L)'
;MNGARVNSIVEELRGEKIDIINWDENPAILIENALSPAKVIAVMADPDEKTALVVVPDYQLSLAIGKEGQNARLAARLTGFKIDIKSETQARESGELYDYDDEDEYYDEEEYSEEGAVESEETETEETEEVSEETTVEE
;
A
#
# COMPACT_ATOMS: atom_id res chain seq x y z
N MET A 1 28.68 -3.90 -13.58
CA MET A 1 28.64 -2.62 -14.34
C MET A 1 27.25 -2.05 -14.19
N ASN A 2 26.99 -1.35 -13.09
CA ASN A 2 25.69 -0.72 -12.86
C ASN A 2 25.92 0.79 -13.00
N GLY A 3 25.13 1.45 -13.85
CA GLY A 3 25.23 2.90 -14.08
C GLY A 3 26.16 3.36 -15.21
N ALA A 4 26.87 2.47 -15.92
CA ALA A 4 27.80 2.88 -17.00
C ALA A 4 27.13 3.76 -18.07
N ARG A 5 25.91 3.40 -18.49
CA ARG A 5 25.13 4.19 -19.47
C ARG A 5 24.77 5.58 -18.94
N VAL A 6 24.33 5.65 -17.69
CA VAL A 6 23.93 6.92 -17.06
C VAL A 6 25.14 7.82 -16.88
N ASN A 7 26.26 7.26 -16.41
CA ASN A 7 27.50 7.98 -16.21
C ASN A 7 28.03 8.59 -17.51
N SER A 8 27.97 7.86 -18.63
CA SER A 8 28.35 8.41 -19.95
C SER A 8 27.51 9.63 -20.34
N ILE A 9 26.20 9.61 -20.07
CA ILE A 9 25.32 10.76 -20.36
C ILE A 9 25.64 11.94 -19.43
N VAL A 10 25.89 11.69 -18.14
CA VAL A 10 26.29 12.72 -17.18
C VAL A 10 27.59 13.41 -17.60
N GLU A 11 28.56 12.65 -18.12
CA GLU A 11 29.82 13.19 -18.66
C GLU A 11 29.58 14.10 -19.87
N GLU A 12 28.70 13.71 -20.81
CA GLU A 12 28.31 14.53 -21.96
C GLU A 12 27.59 15.83 -21.54
N LEU A 13 26.80 15.78 -20.47
CA LEU A 13 26.11 16.94 -19.87
C LEU A 13 27.00 17.74 -18.90
N ARG A 14 28.33 17.58 -18.99
CA ARG A 14 29.32 18.35 -18.19
C ARG A 14 29.11 18.22 -16.67
N GLY A 15 28.64 17.07 -16.23
CA GLY A 15 28.44 16.76 -14.81
C GLY A 15 27.08 17.16 -14.24
N GLU A 16 26.12 17.54 -15.08
CA GLU A 16 24.72 17.71 -14.64
C GLU A 16 24.18 16.41 -14.03
N LYS A 17 23.52 16.51 -12.87
CA LYS A 17 22.98 15.35 -12.16
C LYS A 17 21.69 14.89 -12.84
N ILE A 18 21.55 13.58 -12.99
CA ILE A 18 20.38 12.95 -13.60
C ILE A 18 19.81 11.96 -12.60
N ASP A 19 18.53 12.10 -12.34
CA ASP A 19 17.75 11.15 -11.57
C ASP A 19 16.83 10.37 -12.52
N ILE A 20 16.80 9.05 -12.36
CA ILE A 20 15.94 8.15 -13.14
C ILE A 20 14.85 7.67 -12.21
N ILE A 21 13.60 7.92 -12.60
CA ILE A 21 12.42 7.55 -11.83
C ILE A 21 11.56 6.58 -12.63
N ASN A 22 10.73 5.81 -11.92
CA ASN A 22 9.69 5.02 -12.57
C ASN A 22 8.50 5.92 -12.89
N TRP A 23 7.99 5.80 -14.11
CA TRP A 23 6.75 6.45 -14.49
C TRP A 23 5.55 5.58 -14.08
N ASP A 24 4.46 6.23 -13.70
CA ASP A 24 3.19 5.59 -13.36
C ASP A 24 2.02 6.46 -13.88
N GLU A 25 0.88 5.83 -14.18
CA GLU A 25 -0.34 6.52 -14.60
C GLU A 25 -1.08 7.16 -13.42
N ASN A 26 -0.93 6.59 -12.22
CA ASN A 26 -1.48 7.16 -11.01
C ASN A 26 -0.67 8.41 -10.61
N PRO A 27 -1.30 9.59 -10.54
CA PRO A 27 -0.60 10.83 -10.25
C PRO A 27 0.09 10.83 -8.88
N ALA A 28 -0.50 10.17 -7.87
CA ALA A 28 0.11 10.09 -6.54
C ALA A 28 1.44 9.32 -6.59
N ILE A 29 1.45 8.16 -7.26
CA ILE A 29 2.64 7.32 -7.42
C ILE A 29 3.70 8.04 -8.28
N LEU A 30 3.28 8.71 -9.36
CA LEU A 30 4.20 9.47 -10.20
C LEU A 30 4.86 10.63 -9.43
N ILE A 31 4.10 11.33 -8.60
CA ILE A 31 4.61 12.45 -7.78
C ILE A 31 5.56 11.94 -6.70
N GLU A 32 5.24 10.82 -6.04
CA GLU A 32 6.15 10.15 -5.10
C GLU A 32 7.49 9.81 -5.78
N ASN A 33 7.43 9.13 -6.93
CA ASN A 33 8.62 8.77 -7.70
C ASN A 33 9.43 9.99 -8.13
N ALA A 34 8.76 11.08 -8.52
CA ALA A 34 9.40 12.32 -8.97
C ALA A 34 10.13 13.10 -7.87
N LEU A 35 9.85 12.85 -6.59
CA LEU A 35 10.53 13.48 -5.46
C LEU A 35 11.76 12.70 -4.98
N SER A 36 12.02 11.52 -5.56
CA SER A 36 13.27 10.77 -5.35
C SER A 36 14.48 11.70 -5.50
N PRO A 37 15.45 11.70 -4.57
CA PRO A 37 15.72 10.66 -3.57
C PRO A 37 15.01 10.81 -2.22
N ALA A 38 14.16 11.83 -2.04
CA ALA A 38 13.43 12.01 -0.79
C ALA A 38 12.35 10.93 -0.64
N LYS A 39 12.20 10.41 0.57
CA LYS A 39 11.11 9.51 0.95
C LYS A 39 9.86 10.31 1.22
N VAL A 40 8.75 9.81 0.70
CA VAL A 40 7.42 10.38 0.90
C VAL A 40 6.63 9.46 1.82
N ILE A 41 5.83 10.05 2.69
CA ILE A 41 4.95 9.34 3.64
C ILE A 41 3.54 9.27 3.06
N ALA A 42 3.07 10.40 2.51
CA ALA A 42 1.75 10.49 1.92
C ALA A 42 1.76 11.47 0.74
N VAL A 43 0.94 11.16 -0.27
CA VAL A 43 0.64 12.06 -1.39
C VAL A 43 -0.88 12.15 -1.53
N MET A 44 -1.41 13.36 -1.37
CA MET A 44 -2.79 13.69 -1.65
C MET A 44 -2.82 14.52 -2.93
N ALA A 45 -3.15 13.88 -4.06
CA ALA A 45 -3.20 14.53 -5.36
C ALA A 45 -4.65 14.79 -5.78
N ASP A 46 -4.94 16.00 -6.23
CA ASP A 46 -6.18 16.38 -6.89
C ASP A 46 -5.94 16.45 -8.41
N PRO A 47 -6.44 15.46 -9.19
CA PRO A 47 -6.23 15.42 -10.63
C PRO A 47 -6.94 16.54 -11.40
N ASP A 48 -8.01 17.10 -10.85
CA ASP A 48 -8.85 18.13 -11.47
C ASP A 48 -8.20 19.50 -11.31
N GLU A 49 -7.76 19.85 -10.08
CA GLU A 49 -7.08 21.11 -9.79
C GLU A 49 -5.59 21.09 -10.18
N LYS A 50 -5.03 19.92 -10.48
CA LYS A 50 -3.59 19.70 -10.69
C LYS A 50 -2.76 20.21 -9.53
N THR A 51 -3.22 19.92 -8.32
CA THR A 51 -2.53 20.23 -7.07
C THR A 51 -2.20 18.93 -6.34
N ALA A 52 -1.12 18.94 -5.58
CA ALA A 52 -0.75 17.81 -4.74
C ALA A 52 -0.11 18.31 -3.45
N LEU A 53 -0.59 17.76 -2.34
CA LEU A 53 0.02 17.90 -1.04
C LEU A 53 0.86 16.65 -0.76
N VAL A 54 2.12 16.87 -0.44
CA VAL A 54 3.08 15.80 -0.19
C VAL A 54 3.64 15.94 1.21
N VAL A 55 3.58 14.86 1.97
CA VAL A 55 4.14 14.82 3.32
C VAL A 55 5.41 13.98 3.33
N VAL A 56 6.47 14.55 3.88
CA VAL A 56 7.79 13.92 4.00
C VAL A 56 8.25 13.92 5.45
N PRO A 57 9.20 13.05 5.83
CA PRO A 57 9.78 13.11 7.16
C PRO A 57 10.43 14.47 7.43
N ASP A 58 10.32 14.97 8.67
CA ASP A 58 10.86 16.29 9.06
C ASP A 58 12.33 16.50 8.67
N TYR A 59 13.16 15.48 8.86
CA TYR A 59 14.59 15.53 8.54
C TYR A 59 14.89 15.54 7.02
N GLN A 60 13.90 15.21 6.18
CA GLN A 60 14.04 15.21 4.72
C GLN A 60 13.36 16.38 4.03
N LEU A 61 12.66 17.27 4.76
CA LEU A 61 11.94 18.40 4.16
C LEU A 61 12.84 19.23 3.23
N SER A 62 14.06 19.54 3.67
CA SER A 62 15.02 20.30 2.85
C SER A 62 15.51 19.51 1.62
N LEU A 63 15.63 18.19 1.71
CA LEU A 63 16.03 17.33 0.59
C LEU A 63 14.91 17.26 -0.46
N ALA A 64 13.67 17.08 -0.01
CA ALA A 64 12.48 17.02 -0.86
C ALA A 64 12.28 18.34 -1.64
N ILE A 65 12.45 19.49 -0.97
CA ILE A 65 12.42 20.81 -1.62
C ILE A 65 13.62 20.98 -2.57
N GLY A 66 14.81 20.58 -2.13
CA GLY A 66 16.06 20.75 -2.85
C GLY A 66 16.61 22.18 -2.79
N LYS A 67 17.85 22.37 -3.24
CA LYS A 67 18.50 23.68 -3.28
C LYS A 67 17.69 24.64 -4.16
N GLU A 68 17.31 25.79 -3.61
CA GLU A 68 16.48 26.81 -4.30
C GLU A 68 15.13 26.25 -4.81
N GLY A 69 14.62 25.18 -4.20
CA GLY A 69 13.40 24.50 -4.62
C GLY A 69 13.55 23.71 -5.91
N GLN A 70 14.77 23.39 -6.34
CA GLN A 70 15.03 22.76 -7.63
C GLN A 70 14.32 21.41 -7.75
N ASN A 71 14.37 20.56 -6.72
CA ASN A 71 13.79 19.23 -6.77
C ASN A 71 12.25 19.30 -6.91
N ALA A 72 11.61 20.04 -6.01
CA ALA A 72 10.17 20.29 -6.07
C ALA A 72 9.73 20.91 -7.40
N ARG A 73 10.51 21.84 -7.96
CA ARG A 73 10.22 22.48 -9.26
C ARG A 73 10.35 21.51 -10.43
N LEU A 74 11.35 20.63 -10.41
CA LEU A 74 11.52 19.61 -11.44
C LEU A 74 10.39 18.57 -11.36
N ALA A 75 10.02 18.11 -10.16
CA ALA A 75 8.89 17.22 -9.95
C ALA A 75 7.57 17.85 -10.42
N ALA A 76 7.31 19.11 -10.09
CA ALA A 76 6.12 19.84 -10.54
C ALA A 76 6.07 19.97 -12.07
N ARG A 77 7.22 20.24 -12.72
CA ARG A 77 7.31 20.31 -14.19
C ARG A 77 7.14 18.95 -14.85
N LEU A 78 7.66 17.88 -14.24
CA LEU A 78 7.60 16.53 -14.76
C LEU A 78 6.17 15.97 -14.69
N THR A 79 5.49 16.18 -13.56
CA THR A 79 4.15 15.65 -13.31
C THR A 79 3.04 16.56 -13.85
N GLY A 80 3.33 17.87 -13.96
CA GLY A 80 2.33 18.88 -14.31
C GLY A 80 1.46 19.33 -13.13
N PHE A 81 1.79 18.93 -11.90
CA PHE A 81 1.08 19.30 -10.69
C PHE A 81 1.78 20.44 -9.94
N LYS A 82 1.00 21.27 -9.25
CA LYS A 82 1.50 22.16 -8.21
C LYS A 82 1.72 21.34 -6.95
N ILE A 83 2.97 21.19 -6.53
CA ILE A 83 3.34 20.35 -5.39
C ILE A 83 3.62 21.24 -4.18
N ASP A 84 2.83 21.08 -3.13
CA ASP A 84 3.09 21.62 -1.80
C ASP A 84 3.72 20.52 -0.93
N ILE A 85 4.85 20.82 -0.29
CA ILE A 85 5.61 19.83 0.49
C ILE A 85 5.60 20.28 1.96
N LYS A 86 5.08 19.41 2.82
CA LYS A 86 5.05 19.62 4.27
C LYS A 86 5.82 18.53 4.98
N SER A 87 6.39 18.86 6.13
CA SER A 87 6.87 17.82 7.04
C SER A 87 5.71 17.13 7.75
N GLU A 88 5.97 15.95 8.32
CA GLU A 88 5.00 15.26 9.18
C GLU A 88 4.44 16.15 10.28
N THR A 89 5.32 16.86 10.99
CA THR A 89 4.91 17.78 12.06
C THR A 89 3.97 18.87 11.51
N GLN A 90 4.31 19.50 10.38
CA GLN A 90 3.48 20.53 9.75
C GLN A 90 2.12 19.98 9.28
N ALA A 91 2.11 18.76 8.74
CA ALA A 91 0.89 18.12 8.25
C ALA A 91 -0.04 17.73 9.42
N ARG A 92 0.52 17.23 10.53
CA ARG A 92 -0.24 16.95 11.77
C ARG A 92 -0.83 18.22 12.37
N GLU A 93 -0.05 19.30 12.48
CA GLU A 93 -0.51 20.58 13.03
C GLU A 93 -1.62 21.23 12.19
N SER A 94 -1.63 20.99 10.88
CA SER A 94 -2.68 21.50 9.97
C SER A 94 -3.90 20.58 9.86
N GLY A 95 -3.86 19.39 10.47
CA GLY A 95 -4.93 18.39 10.39
C GLY A 95 -5.00 17.68 9.04
N GLU A 96 -3.96 17.79 8.21
CA GLU A 96 -3.86 17.15 6.90
C GLU A 96 -3.29 15.73 6.98
N LEU A 97 -2.78 15.34 8.15
CA LEU A 97 -2.33 13.99 8.45
C LEU A 97 -2.91 13.58 9.80
N TYR A 98 -3.84 12.63 9.78
CA TYR A 98 -4.35 11.96 10.97
C TYR A 98 -3.49 10.74 11.25
N ASP A 99 -3.09 10.52 12.50
CA ASP A 99 -2.45 9.27 12.89
C ASP A 99 -3.50 8.15 12.76
N TYR A 100 -3.38 7.34 11.71
CA TYR A 100 -4.10 6.06 11.56
C TYR A 100 -3.39 4.94 12.36
N ASP A 101 -2.60 5.29 13.39
CA ASP A 101 -1.93 4.36 14.30
C ASP A 101 -2.76 4.08 15.57
N ASP A 102 -4.07 4.36 15.55
CA ASP A 102 -5.06 3.94 16.57
C ASP A 102 -5.95 2.80 16.05
N GLU A 103 -5.44 1.97 15.13
CA GLU A 103 -6.10 0.74 14.68
C GLU A 103 -5.57 -0.49 15.46
N ASP A 104 -5.61 -0.41 16.79
CA ASP A 104 -5.91 -1.59 17.64
C ASP A 104 -7.43 -1.63 17.82
N GLU A 105 -8.17 -1.63 16.70
CA GLU A 105 -9.58 -2.00 16.69
C GLU A 105 -9.61 -3.52 16.90
N TYR A 106 -9.68 -3.91 18.17
CA TYR A 106 -9.91 -5.28 18.61
C TYR A 106 -11.22 -5.75 17.95
N TYR A 107 -11.12 -6.48 16.85
CA TYR A 107 -12.21 -7.35 16.41
C TYR A 107 -12.38 -8.40 17.51
N ASP A 108 -13.35 -8.17 18.40
CA ASP A 108 -13.80 -9.19 19.34
C ASP A 108 -14.47 -10.30 18.50
N GLU A 109 -13.74 -11.40 18.31
CA GLU A 109 -14.19 -12.57 17.55
C GLU A 109 -15.11 -13.48 18.41
N GLU A 110 -15.49 -13.07 19.63
CA GLU A 110 -16.33 -13.86 20.54
C GLU A 110 -17.82 -13.50 20.52
N GLU A 111 -18.51 -13.55 19.37
CA GLU A 111 -19.98 -13.77 19.39
C GLU A 111 -20.53 -14.43 18.11
N TYR A 112 -19.89 -15.50 17.64
CA TYR A 112 -20.54 -16.50 16.78
C TYR A 112 -20.27 -17.90 17.32
N SER A 113 -20.69 -18.17 18.56
CA SER A 113 -20.77 -19.54 19.06
C SER A 113 -21.95 -19.74 20.00
N GLU A 114 -23.17 -19.51 19.51
CA GLU A 114 -24.28 -20.33 20.00
C GLU A 114 -25.37 -20.49 18.92
N GLU A 115 -25.79 -21.75 18.77
CA GLU A 115 -26.99 -22.20 18.08
C GLU A 115 -26.91 -22.43 16.56
N GLY A 116 -26.36 -23.59 16.19
CA GLY A 116 -26.52 -24.11 14.83
C GLY A 116 -25.93 -25.50 14.57
N ALA A 117 -25.89 -26.39 15.57
CA ALA A 117 -25.53 -27.79 15.31
C ALA A 117 -26.72 -28.50 14.63
N VAL A 118 -26.74 -28.43 13.30
CA VAL A 118 -27.55 -29.32 12.46
C VAL A 118 -26.84 -30.68 12.44
N GLU A 119 -27.32 -31.62 13.24
CA GLU A 119 -26.97 -33.03 13.11
C GLU A 119 -27.54 -33.52 11.77
N SER A 120 -26.64 -33.81 10.83
CA SER A 120 -26.95 -34.67 9.68
C SER A 120 -26.05 -35.89 9.76
N GLU A 121 -26.74 -37.03 9.71
CA GLU A 121 -26.25 -38.40 9.70
C GLU A 121 -25.06 -38.58 8.76
N GLU A 122 -24.09 -39.44 9.09
CA GLU A 122 -23.69 -40.55 8.22
C GLU A 122 -23.17 -41.74 9.03
N THR A 123 -23.75 -42.87 8.65
CA THR A 123 -23.36 -44.28 8.83
C THR A 123 -21.88 -44.59 9.03
N GLU A 124 -21.60 -45.51 9.97
CA GLU A 124 -20.50 -46.46 9.82
C GLU A 124 -20.95 -47.86 10.28
N THR A 125 -20.63 -48.83 9.42
CA THR A 125 -20.91 -50.26 9.48
C THR A 125 -19.88 -50.99 10.34
N GLU A 126 -20.28 -51.99 11.14
CA GLU A 126 -19.91 -53.41 10.98
C GLU A 126 -20.25 -54.26 12.22
N GLU A 127 -20.93 -55.38 11.93
CA GLU A 127 -20.88 -56.73 12.50
C GLU A 127 -21.06 -56.99 14.01
N THR A 128 -22.03 -57.86 14.33
CA THR A 128 -21.72 -59.23 14.80
C THR A 128 -22.94 -60.15 14.72
N GLU A 129 -22.61 -61.41 14.46
CA GLU A 129 -23.44 -62.60 14.19
C GLU A 129 -24.38 -63.01 15.34
N GLU A 130 -25.55 -63.59 15.03
CA GLU A 130 -25.81 -65.04 15.14
C GLU A 130 -27.33 -65.37 15.15
N VAL A 131 -27.70 -66.23 14.19
CA VAL A 131 -28.54 -67.44 14.30
C VAL A 131 -29.95 -67.34 14.92
N SER A 132 -30.96 -67.60 14.08
CA SER A 132 -31.85 -68.76 14.28
C SER A 132 -32.70 -69.05 13.04
N GLU A 133 -32.57 -70.29 12.56
CA GLU A 133 -33.51 -70.97 11.68
C GLU A 133 -34.87 -71.09 12.37
N GLU A 134 -36.00 -70.88 11.68
CA GLU A 134 -37.04 -71.92 11.56
C GLU A 134 -38.04 -71.62 10.43
N THR A 135 -37.99 -72.50 9.42
CA THR A 135 -39.02 -73.07 8.54
C THR A 135 -40.51 -72.75 8.79
N THR A 136 -41.26 -72.57 7.69
CA THR A 136 -42.58 -73.19 7.32
C THR A 136 -43.11 -72.38 6.10
N VAL A 137 -43.09 -72.82 4.84
CA VAL A 137 -43.70 -73.95 4.10
C VAL A 137 -45.23 -73.80 3.90
N GLU A 138 -45.59 -73.71 2.60
CA GLU A 138 -46.89 -73.82 1.89
C GLU A 138 -47.87 -72.62 2.01
N GLU A 139 -48.57 -72.22 0.95
CA GLU A 139 -49.06 -72.94 -0.24
C GLU A 139 -49.14 -72.01 -1.48
#